data_AF-A0A1J3FK25-F1
#
_entry.id   AF-A0A1J3FK25-F1
#
_cell.length_a   1.000
_cell.length_b   1.000
_cell.length_c   1.000
_cell.angle_alpha   90.00
_cell.angle_beta   90.00
_cell.angle_gamma   90.00
#
_symmetry.space_group_name_H-M   'P 1'
#
loop_
_entity.id
_entity.type
_entity.pdbx_description
1 polymer ?
#
loop_
_entity_poly.entity_id
_entity_poly.type
_entity_poly.pdbx_seq_one_letter_code
_entity_poly.pdbx_strand_id
1 'polypeptide(L)'
;FIIGGYVGGGTPPGRCSTCLSGNSSTEPYIVAHNLLLAHASASRLYRQKYKDLQGGSVGFSFFAIGFTSLTSPKDDDAAIQRFKAFFFGWMLGPLTYGDYPEEMKRIVGTRLPVFSREESELVKGSSDFIGVIHYLAATSIKPEPSLSGQPPDFGSDLGVSLIYAGNFTGFEYAVAPWAM
;
A
#
# COMPACT_ATOMS: atom_id res chain seq x y z
N PHE A 1 3.79 2.40 7.68
CA PHE A 1 3.74 1.02 8.18
C PHE A 1 4.31 0.00 7.19
N ILE A 2 3.56 -0.47 6.18
CA ILE A 2 3.93 -1.66 5.39
C ILE A 2 5.29 -1.54 4.68
N ILE A 3 5.49 -0.48 3.90
CA ILE A 3 6.72 -0.26 3.13
C ILE A 3 7.94 -0.14 4.07
N GLY A 4 7.84 0.68 5.12
CA GLY A 4 8.92 0.86 6.09
C GLY A 4 9.27 -0.42 6.85
N GLY A 5 8.27 -1.22 7.24
CA GLY A 5 8.45 -2.36 8.14
C GLY A 5 8.70 -3.71 7.47
N TYR A 6 8.29 -3.87 6.21
CA TYR A 6 8.32 -5.16 5.48
C TYR A 6 8.93 -5.09 4.08
N VAL A 7 9.24 -3.89 3.57
CA VAL A 7 10.00 -3.72 2.31
C VAL A 7 11.42 -3.30 2.63
N GLY A 8 11.60 -2.14 3.26
CA GLY A 8 12.92 -1.59 3.58
C GLY A 8 13.47 -1.97 4.95
N GLY A 9 12.63 -2.43 5.88
CA GLY A 9 13.02 -2.81 7.23
C GLY A 9 13.52 -1.66 8.12
N GLY A 10 13.27 -0.40 7.75
CA GLY A 10 13.71 0.79 8.50
C GLY A 10 12.81 1.16 9.68
N THR A 11 11.61 0.58 9.76
CA THR A 11 10.68 0.74 10.89
C THR A 11 10.34 -0.61 11.50
N PRO A 12 9.88 -0.70 12.76
CA PRO A 12 9.40 -1.96 13.33
C PRO A 12 8.38 -2.66 12.41
N PRO A 13 8.40 -4.00 12.31
CA PRO A 13 9.30 -4.93 13.00
C PRO A 13 10.69 -5.08 12.37
N GLY A 14 11.04 -4.29 11.35
CA GLY A 14 12.37 -4.30 10.73
C GLY A 14 12.62 -5.51 9.84
N ARG A 15 11.59 -5.96 9.12
CA ARG A 15 11.68 -7.13 8.25
C ARG A 15 11.91 -6.72 6.80
N CYS A 16 12.83 -7.42 6.14
CA CYS A 16 13.12 -7.26 4.72
C CYS A 16 13.99 -8.43 4.22
N SER A 17 14.11 -8.60 2.90
CA SER A 17 14.93 -9.67 2.31
C SER A 17 16.42 -9.58 2.67
N THR A 18 16.94 -8.39 2.99
CA THR A 18 18.34 -8.16 3.40
C THR A 18 18.49 -7.90 4.90
N CYS A 19 17.42 -8.06 5.68
CA CYS A 19 17.39 -7.84 7.13
C CYS A 19 17.72 -9.15 7.87
N LEU A 20 17.74 -9.10 9.20
CA LEU A 20 17.88 -10.29 10.06
C LEU A 20 16.84 -11.38 9.74
N SER A 21 15.63 -10.96 9.33
CA SER A 21 14.57 -11.85 8.86
C SER A 21 13.58 -11.08 8.01
N GLY A 22 12.80 -11.78 7.21
CA GLY A 22 11.76 -11.17 6.37
C GLY A 22 11.85 -11.61 4.92
N ASN A 23 10.85 -11.20 4.15
CA ASN A 23 10.83 -11.42 2.71
C ASN A 23 10.05 -10.28 2.02
N SER A 24 10.80 -9.32 1.46
CA SER A 24 10.24 -8.13 0.80
C SER A 24 9.46 -8.44 -0.48
N SER A 25 9.53 -9.68 -0.97
CA SER A 25 8.77 -10.18 -2.12
C SER A 25 7.35 -10.62 -1.76
N THR A 26 7.07 -10.96 -0.49
CA THR A 26 5.81 -11.61 -0.10
C THR A 26 5.16 -10.96 1.12
N GLU A 27 5.93 -10.63 2.15
CA GLU A 27 5.41 -10.10 3.41
C GLU A 27 4.63 -8.79 3.25
N PRO A 28 5.02 -7.82 2.40
CA PRO A 28 4.24 -6.60 2.21
C PRO A 28 2.78 -6.89 1.81
N TYR A 29 2.56 -7.86 0.92
CA TYR A 29 1.23 -8.23 0.42
C TYR A 29 0.41 -8.99 1.47
N ILE A 30 1.05 -9.90 2.21
CA ILE A 30 0.41 -10.62 3.32
C ILE A 30 -0.04 -9.65 4.41
N VAL A 31 0.83 -8.70 4.76
CA VAL A 31 0.54 -7.69 5.79
C VAL A 31 -0.59 -6.76 5.34
N ALA A 32 -0.56 -6.28 4.09
CA ALA A 32 -1.63 -5.47 3.52
C ALA A 32 -2.99 -6.19 3.57
N HIS A 33 -3.01 -7.47 3.20
CA HIS A 33 -4.23 -8.27 3.18
C HIS A 33 -4.82 -8.43 4.59
N ASN A 34 -4.01 -8.81 5.56
CA ASN A 34 -4.44 -8.93 6.95
C ASN A 34 -4.88 -7.59 7.55
N LEU A 35 -4.22 -6.48 7.19
CA LEU A 35 -4.62 -5.15 7.61
C LEU A 35 -6.04 -4.80 7.12
N LEU A 36 -6.35 -5.11 5.87
CA LEU A 36 -7.68 -4.89 5.28
C LEU A 36 -8.75 -5.76 5.96
N LEU A 37 -8.46 -7.05 6.20
CA LEU A 37 -9.38 -7.96 6.90
C LEU A 37 -9.62 -7.54 8.35
N ALA A 38 -8.57 -7.08 9.05
CA ALA A 38 -8.67 -6.58 10.42
C ALA A 38 -9.52 -5.30 10.48
N HIS A 39 -9.27 -4.35 9.58
CA HIS A 39 -10.08 -3.13 9.43
C HIS A 39 -11.55 -3.47 9.19
N ALA A 40 -11.82 -4.36 8.23
CA ALA A 40 -13.17 -4.74 7.86
C ALA A 40 -13.91 -5.46 8.98
N SER A 41 -13.20 -6.31 9.73
CA SER A 41 -13.74 -6.98 10.91
C SER A 41 -14.12 -5.99 12.02
N ALA A 42 -13.25 -5.01 12.29
CA ALA A 42 -13.52 -3.95 13.28
C ALA A 42 -14.69 -3.06 12.85
N SER A 43 -14.73 -2.66 11.58
CA SER A 43 -15.83 -1.89 11.01
C SER A 43 -17.17 -2.63 11.08
N ARG A 44 -17.19 -3.93 10.75
CA ARG A 44 -18.38 -4.78 10.90
C ARG A 44 -18.85 -4.83 12.36
N LEU A 45 -17.94 -5.04 13.31
CA LEU A 45 -18.28 -5.04 14.74
C LEU A 45 -18.86 -3.69 15.16
N TYR A 46 -18.26 -2.57 14.74
CA TYR A 46 -18.78 -1.23 15.01
C TYR A 46 -20.20 -1.06 14.48
N ARG A 47 -20.41 -1.41 13.21
CA ARG A 47 -21.71 -1.32 12.54
C ARG A 47 -22.78 -2.16 13.24
N GLN A 48 -22.46 -3.37 13.66
CA GLN A 48 -23.43 -4.30 14.25
C GLN A 48 -23.75 -4.01 15.73
N LYS A 49 -22.79 -3.48 16.49
CA LYS A 49 -22.94 -3.39 17.96
C LYS A 49 -22.99 -1.97 18.50
N TYR A 50 -22.43 -0.99 17.79
CA TYR A 50 -22.18 0.34 18.35
C TYR A 50 -22.76 1.48 17.52
N LYS A 51 -22.98 1.32 16.21
CA LYS A 51 -23.45 2.38 15.31
C LYS A 51 -24.78 3.00 15.75
N ASP A 52 -25.78 2.19 16.07
CA ASP A 52 -27.11 2.69 16.47
C ASP A 52 -27.09 3.42 17.82
N LEU A 53 -26.14 3.07 18.71
CA LEU A 53 -25.99 3.69 20.03
C LEU A 53 -25.16 4.97 19.99
N GLN A 54 -24.10 4.99 19.17
CA GLN A 54 -23.10 6.07 19.19
C GLN A 54 -23.25 7.06 18.03
N GLY A 55 -23.85 6.65 16.92
CA GLY A 55 -24.01 7.49 15.72
C GLY A 55 -22.70 7.91 15.04
N GLY A 56 -21.54 7.36 15.43
CA GLY A 56 -20.23 7.72 14.88
C GLY A 56 -19.90 6.98 13.58
N SER A 57 -18.66 7.09 13.10
CA SER A 57 -18.21 6.52 11.82
C SER A 57 -16.83 5.88 11.94
N VAL A 58 -16.56 4.86 11.11
CA VAL A 58 -15.25 4.20 11.02
C VAL A 58 -14.69 4.40 9.61
N GLY A 59 -13.44 4.81 9.52
CA GLY A 59 -12.77 5.07 8.25
C GLY A 59 -11.39 4.43 8.18
N PHE A 60 -10.80 4.47 6.98
CA PHE A 60 -9.45 3.99 6.73
C PHE A 60 -8.57 5.15 6.26
N SER A 61 -7.43 5.33 6.92
CA SER A 61 -6.45 6.36 6.55
C SER A 61 -5.26 5.73 5.86
N PHE A 62 -4.81 6.32 4.75
CA PHE A 62 -3.61 5.87 4.06
C PHE A 62 -2.74 7.06 3.65
N PHE A 63 -1.44 6.77 3.49
CA PHE A 63 -0.47 7.75 3.05
C PHE A 63 -0.47 7.86 1.53
N ALA A 64 -0.72 9.07 1.02
CA ALA A 64 -0.76 9.38 -0.38
C ALA A 64 0.43 10.26 -0.79
N ILE A 65 1.14 9.83 -1.82
CA ILE A 65 2.19 10.62 -2.46
C ILE A 65 1.57 11.29 -3.69
N GLY A 66 1.68 12.61 -3.76
CA GLY A 66 1.32 13.36 -4.96
C GLY A 66 2.29 13.00 -6.07
N PHE A 67 1.81 12.64 -7.26
CA PHE A 67 2.69 12.09 -8.30
C PHE A 67 2.44 12.73 -9.66
N THR A 68 3.51 13.18 -10.28
CA THR A 68 3.51 13.80 -11.61
C THR A 68 4.63 13.20 -12.46
N SER A 69 4.42 12.97 -13.76
CA SER A 69 5.49 12.49 -14.64
C SER A 69 6.39 13.65 -15.10
N LEU A 70 7.72 13.41 -15.19
CA LEU A 70 8.68 14.34 -15.80
C LEU A 70 8.75 14.22 -17.33
N THR A 71 8.18 13.18 -17.93
CA THR A 71 8.31 12.90 -19.38
C THR A 71 7.01 13.19 -20.13
N SER A 72 7.05 13.18 -21.48
CA SER A 72 5.91 13.59 -22.31
C SER A 72 4.65 12.72 -22.03
N PRO A 73 3.44 13.24 -22.26
CA PRO A 73 2.19 12.58 -21.87
C PRO A 73 1.94 11.18 -22.42
N LYS A 74 2.65 10.74 -23.47
CA LYS A 74 2.37 9.47 -24.19
C LYS A 74 3.24 8.29 -23.77
N ASP A 75 4.43 8.52 -23.21
CA ASP A 75 5.38 7.43 -22.91
C ASP A 75 5.27 6.91 -21.46
N ASP A 76 4.51 7.57 -20.59
CA ASP A 76 4.52 7.31 -19.14
C ASP A 76 3.17 6.90 -18.53
N ASP A 77 2.12 6.69 -19.34
CA ASP A 77 0.80 6.30 -18.85
C ASP A 77 0.84 4.99 -18.06
N ALA A 78 1.57 3.98 -18.54
CA ALA A 78 1.68 2.70 -17.85
C ALA A 78 2.38 2.82 -16.49
N ALA A 79 3.40 3.67 -16.36
CA ALA A 79 4.09 3.92 -15.10
C ALA A 79 3.18 4.66 -14.10
N ILE A 80 2.44 5.67 -14.57
CA ILE A 80 1.45 6.38 -13.76
C ILE A 80 0.35 5.42 -13.28
N GLN A 81 -0.16 4.54 -14.14
CA GLN A 81 -1.18 3.57 -13.76
C GLN A 81 -0.65 2.56 -12.74
N ARG A 82 0.57 2.04 -12.92
CA ARG A 82 1.22 1.18 -11.93
C ARG A 82 1.40 1.89 -10.59
N PHE A 83 1.92 3.12 -10.60
CA PHE A 83 2.06 3.91 -9.38
C PHE A 83 0.71 4.09 -8.67
N LYS A 84 -0.34 4.46 -9.40
CA LYS A 84 -1.69 4.60 -8.86
C LYS A 84 -2.20 3.28 -8.27
N ALA A 85 -1.99 2.17 -8.96
CA ALA A 85 -2.40 0.85 -8.48
C ALA A 85 -1.71 0.49 -7.16
N PHE A 86 -0.40 0.71 -7.03
CA PHE A 86 0.37 0.30 -5.84
C PHE A 86 0.28 1.29 -4.65
N PHE A 87 0.17 2.60 -4.88
CA PHE A 87 0.10 3.60 -3.80
C PHE A 87 -1.32 3.95 -3.36
N PHE A 88 -2.32 3.81 -4.23
CA PHE A 88 -3.71 4.13 -3.92
C PHE A 88 -4.60 2.90 -4.04
N GLY A 89 -4.58 2.26 -5.21
CA GLY A 89 -5.45 1.14 -5.54
C GLY A 89 -5.26 -0.07 -4.63
N TRP A 90 -4.05 -0.27 -4.08
CA TRP A 90 -3.73 -1.40 -3.23
C TRP A 90 -4.62 -1.48 -1.98
N MET A 91 -4.97 -0.31 -1.43
CA MET A 91 -5.89 -0.21 -0.28
C MET A 91 -7.31 0.17 -0.74
N LEU A 92 -7.44 1.13 -1.65
CA LEU A 92 -8.76 1.65 -2.06
C LEU A 92 -9.55 0.69 -2.94
N GLY A 93 -8.87 -0.15 -3.72
CA GLY A 93 -9.49 -1.18 -4.54
C GLY A 93 -10.32 -2.13 -3.70
N PRO A 94 -9.71 -2.83 -2.72
CA PRO A 94 -10.45 -3.71 -1.81
C PRO A 94 -11.57 -2.99 -1.06
N LEU A 95 -11.31 -1.80 -0.52
CA LEU A 95 -12.32 -1.05 0.24
C LEU A 95 -13.52 -0.62 -0.60
N THR A 96 -13.34 -0.41 -1.91
CA THR A 96 -14.39 0.09 -2.82
C THR A 96 -15.07 -1.04 -3.59
N TYR A 97 -14.29 -1.97 -4.10
CA TYR A 97 -14.73 -3.00 -5.04
C TYR A 97 -14.69 -4.42 -4.46
N GLY A 98 -14.04 -4.60 -3.29
CA GLY A 98 -13.87 -5.90 -2.65
C GLY A 98 -12.70 -6.71 -3.17
N ASP A 99 -11.85 -6.14 -4.03
CA ASP A 99 -10.73 -6.85 -4.64
C ASP A 99 -9.57 -5.91 -5.00
N TYR A 100 -8.38 -6.46 -5.20
CA TYR A 100 -7.19 -5.70 -5.61
C TYR A 100 -7.28 -5.23 -7.08
N PRO A 101 -6.57 -4.15 -7.45
CA PRO A 101 -6.49 -3.71 -8.84
C PRO A 101 -5.94 -4.80 -9.78
N GLU A 102 -6.52 -4.94 -10.97
CA GLU A 102 -6.07 -5.92 -11.98
C GLU A 102 -4.59 -5.77 -12.33
N GLU A 103 -4.07 -4.55 -12.38
CA GLU A 103 -2.65 -4.30 -12.63
C GLU A 103 -1.75 -4.90 -11.55
N MET A 104 -2.16 -4.84 -10.27
CA MET A 104 -1.42 -5.50 -9.19
C MET A 104 -1.50 -7.02 -9.30
N LYS A 105 -2.68 -7.58 -9.57
CA LYS A 105 -2.84 -9.03 -9.75
C LYS A 105 -1.94 -9.56 -10.87
N ARG A 106 -1.88 -8.83 -11.99
CA ARG A 106 -1.06 -9.16 -13.16
C ARG A 106 0.43 -9.14 -12.85
N ILE A 107 0.91 -8.12 -12.13
CA ILE A 107 2.35 -7.94 -11.86
C ILE A 107 2.82 -8.84 -10.70
N VAL A 108 2.09 -8.82 -9.58
CA VAL A 108 2.49 -9.50 -8.35
C VAL A 108 2.23 -11.01 -8.44
N GLY A 109 1.17 -11.40 -9.16
CA GLY A 109 0.80 -12.80 -9.39
C GLY A 109 0.49 -13.53 -8.09
N THR A 110 1.04 -14.73 -7.93
CA THR A 110 0.75 -15.63 -6.79
C THR A 110 1.23 -15.13 -5.44
N ARG A 111 2.03 -14.05 -5.41
CA ARG A 111 2.48 -13.41 -4.16
C ARG A 111 1.41 -12.49 -3.57
N LEU A 112 0.41 -12.10 -4.36
CA LEU A 112 -0.73 -11.32 -3.91
C LEU A 112 -1.80 -12.27 -3.38
N PRO A 113 -2.18 -12.17 -2.09
CA PRO A 113 -3.29 -12.97 -1.56
C PRO A 113 -4.59 -12.71 -2.32
N VAL A 114 -5.43 -13.74 -2.39
CA VAL A 114 -6.75 -13.67 -3.04
C VAL A 114 -7.81 -13.66 -1.96
N PHE A 115 -8.69 -12.65 -1.98
CA PHE A 115 -9.84 -12.63 -1.09
C PHE A 115 -10.78 -13.79 -1.42
N SER A 116 -11.24 -14.51 -0.40
CA SER A 116 -12.41 -15.36 -0.53
C SER A 116 -13.64 -14.50 -0.87
N ARG A 117 -14.74 -15.14 -1.27
CA ARG A 117 -15.99 -14.43 -1.50
C ARG A 117 -16.46 -13.70 -0.25
N GLU A 118 -16.40 -14.37 0.90
CA GLU A 118 -16.82 -13.83 2.19
C GLU A 118 -15.92 -12.68 2.62
N GLU A 119 -14.62 -12.78 2.38
CA GLU A 119 -13.66 -11.71 2.68
C GLU A 119 -13.85 -10.49 1.77
N SER A 120 -14.10 -10.72 0.48
CA SER A 120 -14.39 -9.67 -0.50
C SER A 120 -15.65 -8.89 -0.11
N GLU A 121 -16.73 -9.61 0.23
CA GLU A 121 -17.98 -9.03 0.73
C GLU A 121 -17.78 -8.29 2.06
N LEU A 122 -16.88 -8.78 2.93
CA LEU A 122 -16.56 -8.15 4.21
C LEU A 122 -15.78 -6.84 4.04
N VAL A 123 -14.76 -6.82 3.18
CA VAL A 123 -13.88 -5.66 3.00
C VAL A 123 -14.55 -4.56 2.17
N LYS A 124 -15.37 -4.92 1.19
CA LYS A 124 -16.09 -3.96 0.35
C LYS A 124 -17.03 -3.07 1.18
N GLY A 125 -16.85 -1.76 1.10
CA GLY A 125 -17.68 -0.80 1.84
C GLY A 125 -17.47 -0.85 3.36
N SER A 126 -16.31 -1.34 3.81
CA SER A 126 -15.95 -1.38 5.23
C SER A 126 -15.47 -0.03 5.78
N SER A 127 -15.42 1.02 4.97
CA SER A 127 -15.06 2.38 5.41
C SER A 127 -16.18 3.36 5.11
N ASP A 128 -16.64 4.08 6.15
CA ASP A 128 -17.60 5.18 6.02
C ASP A 128 -16.95 6.45 5.44
N PHE A 129 -15.64 6.61 5.65
CA PHE A 129 -14.82 7.69 5.07
C PHE A 129 -13.39 7.22 4.79
N ILE A 130 -12.69 7.96 3.94
CA ILE A 130 -11.28 7.74 3.63
C ILE A 130 -10.47 8.93 4.13
N GLY A 131 -9.50 8.66 5.00
CA GLY A 131 -8.51 9.63 5.43
C GLY A 131 -7.31 9.65 4.48
N VAL A 132 -6.94 10.82 3.99
CA VAL A 132 -5.75 10.98 3.14
C VAL A 132 -4.68 11.70 3.93
N ILE A 133 -3.59 11.02 4.20
CA ILE A 133 -2.40 11.59 4.81
C ILE A 133 -1.45 11.97 3.67
N HIS A 134 -1.18 13.26 3.48
CA HIS A 134 -0.38 13.75 2.36
C HIS A 134 0.67 14.76 2.83
N TYR A 135 1.93 14.47 2.51
CA TYR A 135 3.08 15.35 2.83
C TYR A 135 4.09 15.46 1.69
N LEU A 136 4.14 14.46 0.81
CA LEU A 136 5.18 14.34 -0.21
C LEU A 136 4.57 14.42 -1.60
N ALA A 137 5.27 15.11 -2.49
CA ALA A 137 5.09 14.98 -3.93
C ALA A 137 6.34 14.31 -4.52
N ALA A 138 6.17 13.56 -5.59
CA ALA A 138 7.26 12.89 -6.30
C ALA A 138 7.04 12.91 -7.82
N THR A 139 8.14 12.76 -8.55
CA THR A 139 8.15 12.62 -10.00
C THR A 139 8.86 11.35 -10.46
N SER A 140 8.47 10.79 -11.62
CA SER A 140 9.17 9.66 -12.25
C SER A 140 10.23 10.11 -13.24
N ILE A 141 11.37 9.43 -13.28
CA ILE A 141 12.45 9.70 -14.27
C ILE A 141 12.43 8.74 -15.46
N LYS A 142 11.95 7.50 -15.29
CA LYS A 142 11.74 6.41 -16.27
C LYS A 142 11.57 5.08 -15.52
N PRO A 143 11.07 4.01 -16.16
CA PRO A 143 11.09 2.66 -15.57
C PRO A 143 12.54 2.21 -15.32
N GLU A 144 12.83 1.67 -14.14
CA GLU A 144 14.08 0.95 -13.95
C GLU A 144 14.04 -0.37 -14.73
N PRO A 145 15.10 -0.72 -15.47
CA PRO A 145 15.24 -2.08 -15.95
C PRO A 145 15.36 -3.01 -14.73
N SER A 146 14.49 -4.02 -14.65
CA SER A 146 14.60 -5.09 -13.66
C SER A 146 16.03 -5.66 -13.71
N LEU A 147 16.78 -5.56 -12.62
CA LEU A 147 18.11 -6.17 -12.52
C LEU A 147 17.96 -7.68 -12.69
N SER A 148 18.43 -8.19 -13.83
CA SER A 148 18.42 -9.62 -14.15
C SER A 148 19.07 -10.42 -13.03
N GLY A 149 18.31 -11.31 -12.39
CA GLY A 149 18.80 -12.27 -11.40
C GLY A 149 18.47 -11.98 -9.93
N GLN A 150 17.81 -10.86 -9.62
CA GLN A 150 17.25 -10.65 -8.27
C GLN A 150 15.81 -11.16 -8.17
N PRO A 151 15.42 -11.78 -7.03
CA PRO A 151 14.03 -12.15 -6.80
C PRO A 151 13.15 -10.89 -6.78
N PRO A 152 11.95 -10.92 -7.38
CA PRO A 152 11.07 -9.75 -7.47
C PRO A 152 10.66 -9.28 -6.07
N ASP A 153 10.78 -7.99 -5.79
CA ASP A 153 10.31 -7.35 -4.57
C ASP A 153 9.28 -6.24 -4.87
N PHE A 154 8.70 -5.66 -3.81
CA PHE A 154 7.73 -4.57 -3.94
C PHE A 154 8.21 -3.41 -4.83
N GLY A 155 9.51 -3.07 -4.77
CA GLY A 155 10.08 -1.98 -5.57
C GLY A 155 10.11 -2.33 -7.06
N SER A 156 10.56 -3.54 -7.38
CA SER A 156 10.56 -4.06 -8.75
C SER A 156 9.15 -4.24 -9.32
N ASP A 157 8.17 -4.58 -8.48
CA ASP A 157 6.76 -4.70 -8.87
C ASP A 157 6.13 -3.33 -9.16
N LEU A 158 6.45 -2.31 -8.35
CA LEU A 158 6.05 -0.94 -8.63
C LEU A 158 6.64 -0.47 -9.96
N GLY A 159 7.93 -0.77 -10.21
CA GLY A 159 8.60 -0.50 -11.49
C GLY A 159 8.66 0.99 -11.83
N VAL A 160 8.77 1.85 -10.81
CA VAL A 160 8.87 3.31 -10.92
C VAL A 160 9.87 3.82 -9.87
N SER A 161 10.88 4.57 -10.32
CA SER A 161 11.75 5.35 -9.42
C SER A 161 11.13 6.70 -9.11
N LEU A 162 11.05 7.02 -7.82
CA LEU A 162 10.48 8.26 -7.32
C LEU A 162 11.59 9.26 -6.97
N ILE A 163 11.57 10.44 -7.61
CA ILE A 163 12.26 11.63 -7.09
C ILE A 163 11.28 12.40 -6.25
N TYR A 164 11.52 12.52 -4.95
CA TYR A 164 10.71 13.38 -4.09
C TYR A 164 10.98 14.86 -4.38
N ALA A 165 9.92 15.65 -4.48
CA ALA A 165 9.99 17.10 -4.60
C ALA A 165 10.36 17.72 -3.24
N GLY A 166 11.54 18.31 -3.16
CA GLY A 166 12.07 18.96 -1.96
C GLY A 166 13.47 18.49 -1.60
N ASN A 167 14.14 19.23 -0.71
CA ASN A 167 15.49 18.90 -0.25
C ASN A 167 15.37 18.21 1.13
N PHE A 168 15.32 16.88 1.13
CA PHE A 168 15.25 16.08 2.36
C PHE A 168 16.62 15.50 2.67
N THR A 169 17.10 15.66 3.91
CA THR A 169 18.35 15.05 4.38
C THR A 169 18.20 13.56 4.72
N GLY A 170 16.96 13.09 4.88
CA GLY A 170 16.59 11.70 5.13
C GLY A 170 15.18 11.59 5.72
N PHE A 171 14.61 10.37 5.72
CA PHE A 171 13.43 10.07 6.53
C PHE A 171 13.88 9.65 7.93
N GLU A 172 13.85 10.59 8.88
CA GLU A 172 14.10 10.27 10.29
C GLU A 172 12.80 9.87 10.97
N TYR A 173 12.74 8.63 11.45
CA TYR A 173 11.63 8.12 12.25
C TYR A 173 12.08 8.02 13.70
N ALA A 174 11.48 8.81 14.59
CA ALA A 174 11.70 8.64 16.02
C ALA A 174 11.14 7.28 16.45
N VAL A 175 11.99 6.41 16.99
CA VAL A 175 11.55 5.14 17.58
C VAL A 175 10.89 5.46 18.92
N ALA A 176 9.57 5.60 18.91
CA ALA A 176 8.78 5.79 20.10
C ALA A 176 8.03 4.49 20.44
N PRO A 177 7.99 4.05 21.71
CA PRO A 177 7.29 2.82 22.11
C PRO A 177 5.79 2.78 21.75
N TRP A 178 5.18 3.95 21.46
CA TRP A 178 3.75 4.11 21.19
C TRP A 178 3.41 4.43 19.73
N ALA A 179 4.40 4.55 18.84
CA ALA A 179 4.15 4.80 17.42
C ALA A 179 4.23 3.46 16.64
N MET A 180 3.09 2.98 16.14
CA MET A 180 2.96 1.87 15.20
C MET A 180 2.94 2.37 13.75
#